data_AF-A0A3R7FET5-F1
#
_entry.id   AF-A0A3R7FET5-F1
#
_cell.length_a   1.000
_cell.length_b   1.000
_cell.length_c   1.000
_cell.angle_alpha   90.00
_cell.angle_beta   90.00
_cell.angle_gamma   90.00
#
_symmetry.space_group_name_H-M   'P 1'
#
loop_
_entity.id
_entity.type
_entity.pdbx_description
1 polymer ?
#
loop_
_entity_poly.entity_id
_entity_poly.type
_entity_poly.pdbx_seq_one_letter_code
_entity_poly.pdbx_strand_id
1 'polypeptide(L)'
;MASADPALRDWVALRILKRAHPRVGDKYVVWPTLDFESAIEDHLLGITHIIRGKDLMKSEKRQRFLYDHLGWKYPTTMVWGRIKIQEFGKLSTSELRKRIENGEYEGWDDPQLPTLKALRRRGFQPEAIRRFFISIGVTQTDIAVSMKNLYAENRKAVDALASRYFFVRNPKEMKLKDGLSFVAKALKHPSKEDYREIRTGNTVYISGDDFAKLKQGQRIRLKFLCDVEIEQIEPLVANVIETPAEGEISIIQWAPSEGIKVVVKKPGGTDEGIGEPLIASELGNVVQFERYGFVRIDSVVKKETGKEVVAYFTH
;
A
#
# COMPACT_ATOMS: atom_id res chain seq x y z
N MET A 1 34.52 -37.30 7.08
CA MET A 1 33.98 -37.39 8.47
C MET A 1 34.69 -36.60 9.60
N ALA A 2 36.00 -36.30 9.58
CA ALA A 2 36.71 -35.73 10.75
C ALA A 2 36.68 -34.19 10.93
N SER A 3 35.96 -33.43 10.09
CA SER A 3 35.90 -31.95 10.22
C SER A 3 35.24 -31.53 11.53
N ALA A 4 35.79 -30.53 12.22
CA ALA A 4 35.19 -29.97 13.44
C ALA A 4 33.83 -29.28 13.18
N ASP A 5 33.58 -28.86 11.94
CA ASP A 5 32.30 -28.29 11.51
C ASP A 5 31.38 -29.39 10.94
N PRO A 6 30.28 -29.76 11.62
CA PRO A 6 29.35 -30.78 11.14
C PRO A 6 28.76 -30.45 9.77
N ALA A 7 28.65 -29.17 9.42
CA ALA A 7 28.08 -28.72 8.16
C ALA A 7 28.97 -29.06 6.94
N LEU A 8 30.24 -29.37 7.16
CA LEU A 8 31.21 -29.74 6.13
C LEU A 8 31.43 -31.24 6.01
N ARG A 9 30.91 -32.04 6.95
CA ARG A 9 31.06 -33.50 6.92
C ARG A 9 30.13 -34.08 5.86
N ASP A 10 30.72 -34.50 4.73
CA ASP A 10 30.07 -35.30 3.69
C ASP A 10 28.66 -34.76 3.35
N TRP A 11 28.59 -33.45 3.15
CA TRP A 11 27.32 -32.75 2.96
C TRP A 11 26.67 -33.16 1.63
N VAL A 12 25.34 -33.21 1.61
CA VAL A 12 24.58 -33.72 0.47
C VAL A 12 24.65 -32.73 -0.69
N ALA A 13 25.36 -33.09 -1.76
CA ALA A 13 25.43 -32.31 -3.00
C ALA A 13 24.20 -32.53 -3.90
N LEU A 14 23.77 -33.79 -4.03
CA LEU A 14 22.66 -34.21 -4.89
C LEU A 14 21.67 -35.06 -4.09
N ARG A 15 20.39 -34.98 -4.42
CA ARG A 15 19.33 -35.81 -3.83
C ARG A 15 18.42 -36.39 -4.90
N ILE A 16 17.88 -37.57 -4.63
CA ILE A 16 16.84 -38.19 -5.47
C ILE A 16 15.49 -37.62 -5.05
N LEU A 17 14.72 -37.15 -6.03
CA LEU A 17 13.40 -36.61 -5.80
C LEU A 17 12.50 -36.89 -7.01
N LYS A 18 11.57 -37.84 -6.82
CA LYS A 18 10.67 -38.35 -7.86
C LYS A 18 9.37 -37.53 -7.92
N ARG A 19 9.44 -36.30 -8.42
CA ARG A 19 8.27 -35.46 -8.72
C ARG A 19 8.51 -34.68 -10.01
N ALA A 20 7.45 -34.43 -10.78
CA ALA A 20 7.53 -33.57 -11.96
C ALA A 20 7.97 -32.15 -11.56
N HIS A 21 8.92 -31.60 -12.31
CA HIS A 21 9.35 -30.21 -12.16
C HIS A 21 8.51 -29.28 -13.05
N PRO A 22 8.00 -28.14 -12.55
CA PRO A 22 7.11 -27.25 -13.31
C PRO A 22 7.65 -26.78 -14.67
N ARG A 23 8.98 -26.73 -14.85
CA ARG A 23 9.62 -26.29 -16.11
C ARG A 23 10.13 -27.41 -17.03
N VAL A 24 10.49 -28.57 -16.47
CA VAL A 24 11.21 -29.63 -17.22
C VAL A 24 10.53 -31.00 -17.11
N GLY A 25 9.34 -31.05 -16.52
CA GLY A 25 8.56 -32.28 -16.35
C GLY A 25 9.34 -33.33 -15.58
N ASP A 26 9.25 -34.57 -16.04
CA ASP A 26 9.87 -35.76 -15.43
C ASP A 26 11.27 -36.07 -15.98
N LYS A 27 11.90 -35.12 -16.69
CA LYS A 27 13.20 -35.33 -17.34
C LYS A 27 14.32 -35.69 -16.36
N TYR A 28 14.24 -35.23 -15.11
CA TYR A 28 15.29 -35.42 -14.10
C TYR A 28 14.71 -35.91 -12.77
N VAL A 29 15.38 -36.88 -12.16
CA VAL A 29 15.04 -37.42 -10.83
C VAL A 29 16.12 -37.16 -9.79
N VAL A 30 17.29 -36.67 -10.20
CA VAL A 30 18.39 -36.26 -9.32
C VAL A 30 18.52 -34.75 -9.38
N TRP A 31 18.46 -34.10 -8.21
CA TRP A 31 18.42 -32.65 -8.09
C TRP A 31 19.53 -32.15 -7.16
N PRO A 32 20.22 -31.07 -7.51
CA PRO A 32 21.24 -30.49 -6.64
C PRO A 32 20.63 -29.83 -5.41
N THR A 33 21.41 -29.77 -4.34
CA THR A 33 21.12 -28.90 -3.20
C THR A 33 21.61 -27.48 -3.48
N LEU A 34 21.03 -26.50 -2.78
CA LEU A 34 21.30 -25.07 -2.99
C LEU A 34 22.81 -24.77 -2.97
N ASP A 35 23.55 -25.30 -2.00
CA ASP A 35 24.98 -24.97 -1.87
C ASP A 35 25.83 -25.57 -3.00
N PHE A 36 25.41 -26.70 -3.58
CA PHE A 36 26.12 -27.32 -4.70
C PHE A 36 25.84 -26.60 -6.01
N GLU A 37 24.56 -26.38 -6.31
CA GLU A 37 24.17 -25.71 -7.56
C GLU A 37 24.67 -24.27 -7.60
N SER A 38 24.42 -23.47 -6.56
CA SER A 38 24.89 -22.08 -6.53
C SER A 38 26.40 -21.94 -6.65
N ALA A 39 27.19 -22.84 -6.06
CA ALA A 39 28.64 -22.81 -6.22
C ALA A 39 29.09 -22.98 -7.68
N ILE A 40 28.47 -23.93 -8.39
CA ILE A 40 28.75 -24.22 -9.80
C ILE A 40 28.26 -23.07 -10.68
N GLU A 41 27.02 -22.61 -10.47
CA GLU A 41 26.46 -21.49 -11.25
C GLU A 41 27.27 -20.21 -11.06
N ASP A 42 27.65 -19.87 -9.82
CA ASP A 42 28.47 -18.68 -9.54
C ASP A 42 29.80 -18.71 -10.31
N HIS A 43 30.45 -19.88 -10.39
CA HIS A 43 31.69 -20.04 -11.14
C HIS A 43 31.46 -19.92 -12.65
N LEU A 44 30.49 -20.67 -13.19
CA LEU A 44 30.20 -20.69 -14.62
C LEU A 44 29.71 -19.34 -15.17
N LEU A 45 29.03 -18.56 -14.35
CA LEU A 45 28.55 -17.22 -14.68
C LEU A 45 29.58 -16.12 -14.37
N GLY A 46 30.75 -16.46 -13.81
CA GLY A 46 31.82 -15.51 -13.51
C GLY A 46 31.45 -14.51 -12.40
N ILE A 47 30.67 -14.94 -11.41
CA ILE A 47 30.27 -14.09 -10.28
C ILE A 47 31.52 -13.66 -9.50
N THR A 48 31.66 -12.35 -9.28
CA THR A 48 32.79 -11.77 -8.53
C THR A 48 32.43 -11.43 -7.08
N HIS A 49 31.16 -11.11 -6.82
CA HIS A 49 30.64 -10.72 -5.52
C HIS A 49 29.30 -11.41 -5.26
N ILE A 50 29.20 -12.12 -4.13
CA ILE A 50 27.97 -12.74 -3.64
C ILE A 50 27.40 -11.84 -2.56
N ILE A 51 26.22 -11.24 -2.79
CA ILE A 51 25.52 -10.39 -1.82
C ILE A 51 24.27 -11.13 -1.35
N ARG A 52 24.21 -11.50 -0.06
CA ARG A 52 23.12 -12.34 0.47
C ARG A 52 22.80 -12.08 1.94
N GLY A 53 21.70 -12.68 2.42
CA GLY A 53 21.34 -12.68 3.82
C GLY A 53 22.31 -13.48 4.70
N LYS A 54 22.54 -13.02 5.93
CA LYS A 54 23.42 -13.68 6.90
C LYS A 54 22.98 -15.09 7.28
N ASP A 55 21.74 -15.47 7.00
CA ASP A 55 21.22 -16.83 7.16
C ASP A 55 21.96 -17.86 6.29
N LEU A 56 22.60 -17.42 5.20
CA LEU A 56 23.40 -18.25 4.31
C LEU A 56 24.91 -18.19 4.60
N MET A 57 25.35 -17.66 5.74
CA MET A 57 26.78 -17.64 6.10
C MET A 57 27.41 -19.03 6.12
N LYS A 58 26.65 -20.07 6.52
CA LYS A 58 27.16 -21.45 6.55
C LYS A 58 27.35 -22.05 5.15
N SER A 59 26.66 -21.53 4.14
CA SER A 59 26.79 -21.97 2.75
C SER A 59 28.19 -21.71 2.22
N GLU A 60 28.80 -20.58 2.60
CA GLU A 60 30.15 -20.20 2.14
C GLU A 60 31.18 -21.30 2.40
N LYS A 61 31.16 -21.92 3.58
CA LYS A 61 32.11 -22.98 3.92
C LYS A 61 31.99 -24.17 2.97
N ARG A 62 30.75 -24.61 2.67
CA ARG A 62 30.49 -25.73 1.77
C ARG A 62 30.88 -25.41 0.34
N GLN A 63 30.56 -24.20 -0.11
CA GLN A 63 30.88 -23.75 -1.46
C GLN A 63 32.41 -23.59 -1.63
N ARG A 64 33.12 -23.00 -0.66
CA ARG A 64 34.59 -22.88 -0.69
C ARG A 64 35.28 -24.23 -0.80
N PHE A 65 34.82 -25.24 -0.05
CA PHE A 65 35.36 -26.59 -0.17
C PHE A 65 35.28 -27.12 -1.62
N LEU A 66 34.16 -26.88 -2.31
CA LEU A 66 34.00 -27.29 -3.70
C LEU A 66 34.93 -26.50 -4.63
N TYR A 67 35.04 -25.19 -4.44
CA TYR A 67 35.94 -24.34 -5.22
C TYR A 67 37.40 -24.75 -5.07
N ASP A 68 37.86 -24.98 -3.84
CA ASP A 68 39.22 -25.41 -3.55
C ASP A 68 39.52 -26.76 -4.24
N HIS A 69 38.56 -27.70 -4.21
CA HIS A 69 38.70 -29.00 -4.85
C HIS A 69 38.80 -28.90 -6.39
N LEU A 70 38.09 -27.95 -6.99
CA LEU A 70 38.07 -27.75 -8.44
C LEU A 70 39.11 -26.75 -8.94
N GLY A 71 39.94 -26.20 -8.04
CA GLY A 71 40.97 -25.20 -8.38
C GLY A 71 40.38 -23.84 -8.80
N TRP A 72 39.19 -23.50 -8.31
CA TRP A 72 38.48 -22.26 -8.65
C TRP A 72 38.71 -21.17 -7.61
N LYS A 73 38.67 -19.91 -8.07
CA LYS A 73 38.71 -18.75 -7.18
C LYS A 73 37.31 -18.42 -6.67
N TYR A 74 37.12 -18.51 -5.35
CA TYR A 74 35.83 -18.20 -4.74
C TYR A 74 35.50 -16.69 -4.76
N PRO A 75 34.24 -16.27 -5.04
CA PRO A 75 33.85 -14.87 -5.08
C PRO A 75 33.93 -14.18 -3.71
N THR A 76 34.02 -12.85 -3.71
CA THR A 76 33.94 -12.06 -2.47
C THR A 76 32.52 -12.14 -1.91
N THR A 77 32.34 -12.57 -0.67
CA THR A 77 31.01 -12.65 -0.04
C THR A 77 30.75 -11.43 0.84
N MET A 78 29.58 -10.80 0.65
CA MET A 78 29.04 -9.75 1.49
C MET A 78 27.71 -10.22 2.06
N VAL A 79 27.57 -10.13 3.38
CA VAL A 79 26.34 -10.51 4.07
C VAL A 79 25.62 -9.31 4.63
N TRP A 80 24.29 -9.32 4.53
CA TRP A 80 23.44 -8.35 5.23
C TRP A 80 22.61 -9.03 6.32
N GLY A 81 22.23 -8.25 7.32
CA GLY A 81 21.29 -8.65 8.36
C GLY A 81 19.90 -8.89 7.80
N ARG A 82 19.09 -9.60 8.58
CA ARG A 82 17.68 -9.82 8.26
C ARG A 82 16.92 -8.51 8.43
N ILE A 83 16.07 -8.22 7.45
CA ILE A 83 15.14 -7.10 7.50
C ILE A 83 13.77 -7.65 7.90
N LYS A 84 13.21 -7.13 8.99
CA LYS A 84 11.84 -7.42 9.42
C LYS A 84 10.99 -6.17 9.29
N ILE A 85 9.80 -6.30 8.72
CA ILE A 85 8.81 -5.21 8.75
C ILE A 85 7.89 -5.45 9.94
N GLN A 86 7.86 -4.51 10.88
CA GLN A 86 7.20 -4.66 12.18
C GLN A 86 5.73 -5.08 12.04
N GLU A 87 5.02 -4.48 11.10
CA GLU A 87 3.58 -4.67 10.88
C GLU A 87 3.24 -6.04 10.25
N PHE A 88 4.21 -6.73 9.63
CA PHE A 88 4.00 -8.02 8.97
C PHE A 88 4.71 -9.18 9.67
N GLY A 89 5.58 -8.89 10.64
CA GLY A 89 6.37 -9.91 11.32
C GLY A 89 7.27 -10.69 10.36
N LYS A 90 7.23 -12.02 10.43
CA LYS A 90 8.05 -12.91 9.61
C LYS A 90 7.37 -13.17 8.27
N LEU A 91 8.07 -12.85 7.17
CA LEU A 91 7.60 -13.09 5.81
C LEU A 91 7.91 -14.52 5.38
N SER A 92 6.89 -15.39 5.31
CA SER A 92 7.02 -16.77 4.83
C SER A 92 6.20 -16.96 3.56
N THR A 93 6.86 -17.08 2.40
CA THR A 93 6.18 -17.22 1.10
C THR A 93 5.27 -18.46 1.05
N SER A 94 5.71 -19.58 1.61
CA SER A 94 4.90 -20.81 1.65
C SER A 94 3.68 -20.68 2.56
N GLU A 95 3.80 -19.92 3.66
CA GLU A 95 2.67 -19.65 4.54
C GLU A 95 1.67 -18.71 3.87
N LEU A 96 2.14 -17.61 3.27
CA LEU A 96 1.29 -16.71 2.51
C LEU A 96 0.57 -17.43 1.37
N ARG A 97 1.25 -18.34 0.67
CA ARG A 97 0.63 -19.17 -0.37
C ARG A 97 -0.53 -20.00 0.17
N LYS A 98 -0.34 -20.70 1.29
CA LYS A 98 -1.40 -21.50 1.92
C LYS A 98 -2.60 -20.64 2.31
N ARG A 99 -2.34 -19.45 2.87
CA ARG A 99 -3.40 -18.51 3.27
C ARG A 99 -4.19 -17.98 2.07
N ILE A 100 -3.52 -17.71 0.95
CA ILE A 100 -4.18 -17.39 -0.33
C ILE A 100 -5.00 -18.58 -0.85
N GLU A 101 -4.44 -19.79 -0.86
CA GLU A 101 -5.13 -21.01 -1.31
C GLU A 101 -6.36 -21.34 -0.44
N ASN A 102 -6.32 -20.99 0.84
CA ASN A 102 -7.45 -21.12 1.79
C ASN A 102 -8.49 -19.99 1.67
N GLY A 103 -8.28 -19.01 0.78
CA GLY A 103 -9.21 -17.88 0.58
C GLY A 103 -9.13 -16.79 1.64
N GLU A 104 -8.11 -16.78 2.52
CA GLU A 104 -7.92 -15.68 3.48
C GLU A 104 -7.52 -14.36 2.80
N TYR A 105 -6.95 -14.43 1.61
CA TYR A 105 -6.51 -13.31 0.79
C TYR A 105 -6.99 -13.50 -0.65
N GLU A 106 -7.37 -12.42 -1.32
CA GLU A 106 -7.90 -12.47 -2.70
C GLU A 106 -6.85 -12.94 -3.72
N GLY A 107 -5.56 -12.78 -3.40
CA GLY A 107 -4.45 -13.12 -4.27
C GLY A 107 -3.13 -12.53 -3.79
N TRP A 108 -2.08 -12.68 -4.60
CA TRP A 108 -0.75 -12.14 -4.28
C TRP A 108 -0.68 -10.61 -4.25
N ASP A 109 -1.68 -9.92 -4.77
CA ASP A 109 -1.82 -8.47 -4.82
C ASP A 109 -2.86 -7.92 -3.82
N ASP A 110 -3.35 -8.78 -2.92
CA ASP A 110 -4.22 -8.39 -1.80
C ASP A 110 -3.55 -7.31 -0.93
N PRO A 111 -4.25 -6.22 -0.55
CA PRO A 111 -3.65 -5.07 0.11
C PRO A 111 -3.08 -5.38 1.50
N GLN A 112 -3.50 -6.49 2.10
CA GLN A 112 -2.98 -6.97 3.40
C GLN A 112 -1.62 -7.65 3.26
N LEU A 113 -1.20 -8.00 2.05
CA LEU A 113 0.05 -8.69 1.83
C LEU A 113 1.23 -7.71 1.69
N PRO A 114 2.42 -8.08 2.19
CA PRO A 114 3.66 -7.31 2.07
C PRO A 114 4.38 -7.56 0.73
N THR A 115 3.65 -7.91 -0.33
CA THR A 115 4.25 -8.26 -1.61
C THR A 115 4.46 -6.99 -2.44
N LEU A 116 5.44 -7.02 -3.35
CA LEU A 116 5.60 -5.93 -4.32
C LEU A 116 4.36 -5.74 -5.20
N LYS A 117 3.61 -6.81 -5.48
CA LYS A 117 2.34 -6.74 -6.22
C LYS A 117 1.28 -5.95 -5.45
N ALA A 118 1.11 -6.24 -4.16
CA ALA A 118 0.17 -5.54 -3.29
C ALA A 118 0.55 -4.07 -3.10
N LEU A 119 1.84 -3.79 -2.82
CA LEU A 119 2.35 -2.41 -2.72
C LEU A 119 2.12 -1.63 -4.02
N ARG A 120 2.40 -2.23 -5.18
CA ARG A 120 2.12 -1.60 -6.47
C ARG A 120 0.63 -1.33 -6.67
N ARG A 121 -0.24 -2.29 -6.36
CA ARG A 121 -1.70 -2.13 -6.49
C ARG A 121 -2.25 -1.04 -5.58
N ARG A 122 -1.66 -0.91 -4.38
CA ARG A 122 -1.89 0.19 -3.42
C ARG A 122 -1.29 1.53 -3.84
N GLY A 123 -0.54 1.62 -4.94
CA GLY A 123 -0.01 2.90 -5.43
C GLY A 123 1.32 3.33 -4.80
N PHE A 124 2.10 2.40 -4.25
CA PHE A 124 3.48 2.69 -3.86
C PHE A 124 4.35 2.94 -5.10
N GLN A 125 5.09 4.05 -5.09
CA GLN A 125 6.02 4.39 -6.14
C GLN A 125 7.31 3.55 -6.02
N PRO A 126 7.83 3.02 -7.13
CA PRO A 126 9.05 2.21 -7.10
C PRO A 126 10.24 3.01 -6.54
N GLU A 127 10.31 4.31 -6.79
CA GLU A 127 11.35 5.20 -6.28
C GLU A 127 11.29 5.32 -4.75
N ALA A 128 10.10 5.33 -4.16
CA ALA A 128 9.93 5.36 -2.72
C ALA A 128 10.44 4.07 -2.05
N ILE A 129 10.14 2.92 -2.66
CA ILE A 129 10.65 1.62 -2.20
C ILE A 129 12.19 1.58 -2.28
N ARG A 130 12.77 2.05 -3.40
CA ARG A 130 14.23 2.14 -3.55
C ARG A 130 14.85 3.06 -2.51
N ARG A 131 14.33 4.28 -2.33
CA ARG A 131 14.83 5.24 -1.32
C ARG A 131 14.75 4.67 0.09
N PHE A 132 13.66 3.99 0.42
CA PHE A 132 13.51 3.31 1.69
C PHE A 132 14.64 2.28 1.93
N PHE A 133 14.90 1.37 0.98
CA PHE A 133 16.00 0.40 1.13
C PHE A 133 17.40 1.04 1.10
N ILE A 134 17.60 2.11 0.31
CA ILE A 134 18.88 2.85 0.31
C ILE A 134 19.12 3.53 1.66
N SER A 135 18.09 4.13 2.27
CA SER A 135 18.20 4.82 3.57
C SER A 135 18.54 3.88 4.72
N ILE A 136 18.18 2.60 4.60
CA ILE A 136 18.50 1.56 5.58
C ILE A 136 19.97 1.17 5.50
N GLY A 137 20.54 1.17 4.29
CA GLY A 137 21.90 0.74 4.01
C GLY A 137 22.09 -0.77 4.12
N VAL A 138 23.33 -1.21 3.90
CA VAL A 138 23.73 -2.62 3.99
C VAL A 138 24.57 -2.79 5.25
N THR A 139 24.00 -3.43 6.28
CA THR A 139 24.71 -3.76 7.51
C THR A 139 24.52 -5.23 7.84
N GLN A 140 25.41 -5.83 8.63
CA GLN A 140 25.27 -7.23 9.08
C GLN A 140 24.27 -7.40 10.23
N THR A 141 23.87 -6.29 10.85
CA THR A 141 22.95 -6.26 12.00
C THR A 141 21.51 -6.50 11.54
N ASP A 142 20.75 -7.30 12.30
CA ASP A 142 19.33 -7.44 12.02
C ASP A 142 18.61 -6.15 12.34
N ILE A 143 17.71 -5.75 11.45
CA ILE A 143 16.95 -4.51 11.60
C ILE A 143 15.45 -4.80 11.56
N ALA A 144 14.72 -4.03 12.35
CA ALA A 144 13.26 -3.97 12.31
C ALA A 144 12.86 -2.59 11.80
N VAL A 145 12.13 -2.55 10.70
CA VAL A 145 11.68 -1.33 10.05
C VAL A 145 10.17 -1.23 10.11
N SER A 146 9.64 -0.02 10.26
CA SER A 146 8.19 0.22 10.24
C SER A 146 7.74 0.61 8.84
N MET A 147 6.53 0.18 8.48
CA MET A 147 5.84 0.67 7.29
C MET A 147 5.67 2.19 7.28
N LYS A 148 5.65 2.85 8.44
CA LYS A 148 5.62 4.33 8.52
C LYS A 148 6.78 4.99 7.78
N ASN A 149 7.96 4.38 7.79
CA ASN A 149 9.13 4.91 7.08
C ASN A 149 8.93 4.81 5.56
N LEU A 150 8.43 3.67 5.08
CA LEU A 150 8.07 3.51 3.67
C LEU A 150 6.92 4.45 3.29
N TYR A 151 5.97 4.69 4.21
CA TYR A 151 4.87 5.61 3.98
C TYR A 151 5.36 7.05 3.80
N ALA A 152 6.30 7.49 4.64
CA ALA A 152 6.92 8.81 4.52
C ALA A 152 7.65 8.99 3.17
N GLU A 153 8.44 8.00 2.75
CA GLU A 153 9.13 8.03 1.45
C GLU A 153 8.17 8.05 0.26
N ASN A 154 7.05 7.33 0.39
CA ASN A 154 6.03 7.32 -0.65
C ASN A 154 5.25 8.63 -0.68
N ARG A 155 4.95 9.23 0.49
CA ARG A 155 4.28 10.54 0.56
C ARG A 155 5.10 11.60 -0.16
N LYS A 156 6.41 11.67 0.07
CA LYS A 156 7.32 12.57 -0.68
C LYS A 156 7.25 12.35 -2.20
N ALA A 157 6.99 11.12 -2.65
CA ALA A 157 6.91 10.78 -4.07
C ALA A 157 5.60 11.23 -4.73
N VAL A 158 4.47 11.11 -4.00
CA VAL A 158 3.14 11.31 -4.58
C VAL A 158 2.50 12.65 -4.23
N ASP A 159 2.91 13.29 -3.13
CA ASP A 159 2.20 14.44 -2.56
C ASP A 159 2.04 15.57 -3.57
N ALA A 160 3.14 16.02 -4.17
CA ALA A 160 3.19 17.13 -5.14
C ALA A 160 2.43 16.86 -6.46
N LEU A 161 2.13 15.61 -6.75
CA LEU A 161 1.49 15.18 -8.00
C LEU A 161 0.01 14.82 -7.81
N ALA A 162 -0.36 14.29 -6.65
CA ALA A 162 -1.67 13.71 -6.39
C ALA A 162 -2.77 14.76 -6.25
N SER A 163 -3.73 14.73 -7.18
CA SER A 163 -4.98 15.49 -7.09
C SER A 163 -5.72 15.20 -5.77
N ARG A 164 -6.39 16.22 -5.23
CA ARG A 164 -7.20 16.14 -4.01
C ARG A 164 -8.66 15.95 -4.39
N TYR A 165 -9.33 15.06 -3.67
CA TYR A 165 -10.77 14.82 -3.79
C TYR A 165 -11.40 14.57 -2.42
N PHE A 166 -12.70 14.76 -2.33
CA PHE A 166 -13.49 14.41 -1.16
C PHE A 166 -14.06 13.01 -1.30
N PHE A 167 -13.82 12.23 -0.25
CA PHE A 167 -14.44 10.95 0.01
C PHE A 167 -14.98 10.97 1.43
N VAL A 168 -16.23 10.55 1.57
CA VAL A 168 -16.96 10.53 2.82
C VAL A 168 -17.34 9.09 3.13
N ARG A 169 -16.61 8.51 4.09
CA ARG A 169 -16.90 7.18 4.63
C ARG A 169 -18.12 7.21 5.54
N ASN A 170 -18.90 6.14 5.55
CA ASN A 170 -20.11 6.00 6.37
C ASN A 170 -20.99 7.27 6.31
N PRO A 171 -21.46 7.65 5.11
CA PRO A 171 -22.05 8.95 4.86
C PRO A 171 -23.29 9.19 5.72
N LYS A 172 -23.37 10.38 6.32
CA LYS A 172 -24.56 10.91 6.99
C LYS A 172 -25.06 12.11 6.21
N GLU A 173 -26.34 12.06 5.84
CA GLU A 173 -27.00 13.12 5.10
C GLU A 173 -27.12 14.37 5.98
N MET A 174 -26.79 15.53 5.42
CA MET A 174 -27.02 16.85 6.00
C MET A 174 -27.82 17.69 5.00
N LYS A 175 -28.95 18.23 5.45
CA LYS A 175 -29.72 19.20 4.66
C LYS A 175 -29.27 20.61 4.98
N LEU A 176 -28.97 21.37 3.93
CA LEU A 176 -28.64 22.79 3.98
C LEU A 176 -29.91 23.59 3.74
N LYS A 177 -30.26 24.45 4.69
CA LYS A 177 -31.35 25.42 4.53
C LYS A 177 -30.90 26.60 3.66
N ASP A 178 -31.89 27.26 3.06
CA ASP A 178 -31.73 28.53 2.33
C ASP A 178 -30.88 28.48 1.05
N GLY A 179 -30.75 27.29 0.43
CA GLY A 179 -30.19 27.17 -0.92
C GLY A 179 -30.73 25.96 -1.67
N LEU A 180 -30.99 26.14 -2.98
CA LEU A 180 -31.47 25.06 -3.86
C LEU A 180 -30.33 24.25 -4.48
N SER A 181 -29.21 24.92 -4.74
CA SER A 181 -28.02 24.33 -5.36
C SER A 181 -26.78 25.12 -4.97
N PHE A 182 -25.67 24.42 -4.82
CA PHE A 182 -24.37 25.00 -4.50
C PHE A 182 -23.28 24.48 -5.44
N VAL A 183 -22.27 25.31 -5.69
CA VAL A 183 -21.08 24.95 -6.45
C VAL A 183 -19.85 25.32 -5.65
N ALA A 184 -19.10 24.33 -5.20
CA ALA A 184 -17.79 24.55 -4.59
C ALA A 184 -16.70 24.60 -5.66
N LYS A 185 -15.82 25.59 -5.56
CA LYS A 185 -14.61 25.72 -6.38
C LYS A 185 -13.40 25.28 -5.55
N ALA A 186 -13.06 24.00 -5.65
CA ALA A 186 -12.04 23.36 -4.82
C ALA A 186 -10.72 23.22 -5.59
N LEU A 187 -9.58 23.58 -4.98
CA LEU A 187 -8.27 23.37 -5.61
C LEU A 187 -7.97 21.88 -5.79
N LYS A 188 -7.53 21.45 -6.97
CA LYS A 188 -7.07 20.06 -7.17
C LYS A 188 -5.76 19.78 -6.46
N HIS A 189 -4.94 20.78 -6.19
CA HIS A 189 -3.74 20.60 -5.37
C HIS A 189 -3.43 21.90 -4.62
N PRO A 190 -3.03 21.88 -3.33
CA PRO A 190 -2.79 23.09 -2.55
C PRO A 190 -1.73 24.04 -3.13
N SER A 191 -0.78 23.50 -3.91
CA SER A 191 0.31 24.27 -4.54
C SER A 191 0.07 24.59 -6.02
N LYS A 192 -1.12 24.32 -6.56
CA LYS A 192 -1.47 24.57 -7.98
C LYS A 192 -2.70 25.47 -8.05
N GLU A 193 -2.84 26.20 -9.14
CA GLU A 193 -3.99 27.09 -9.37
C GLU A 193 -5.20 26.38 -10.00
N ASP A 194 -4.99 25.14 -10.47
CA ASP A 194 -6.04 24.25 -10.95
C ASP A 194 -7.12 24.03 -9.88
N TYR A 195 -8.37 24.23 -10.29
CA TYR A 195 -9.55 23.88 -9.50
C TYR A 195 -10.46 22.86 -10.19
N ARG A 196 -11.29 22.22 -9.38
CA ARG A 196 -12.43 21.40 -9.77
C ARG A 196 -13.71 22.02 -9.22
N GLU A 197 -14.79 21.88 -9.96
CA GLU A 197 -16.13 22.28 -9.51
C GLU A 197 -16.87 21.07 -8.96
N ILE A 198 -17.42 21.20 -7.75
CA ILE A 198 -18.22 20.18 -7.09
C ILE A 198 -19.62 20.75 -6.93
N ARG A 199 -20.57 20.21 -7.69
CA ARG A 199 -21.98 20.64 -7.67
C ARG A 199 -22.78 19.76 -6.72
N THR A 200 -23.71 20.36 -6.00
CA THR A 200 -24.62 19.65 -5.11
C THR A 200 -25.94 20.42 -5.00
N GLY A 201 -27.04 19.71 -4.75
CA GLY A 201 -28.29 20.34 -4.33
C GLY A 201 -28.23 20.87 -2.89
N ASN A 202 -29.38 21.00 -2.25
CA ASN A 202 -29.49 21.36 -0.84
C ASN A 202 -29.08 20.26 0.16
N THR A 203 -28.53 19.15 -0.34
CA THR A 203 -28.19 17.98 0.45
C THR A 203 -26.73 17.63 0.21
N VAL A 204 -25.98 17.43 1.29
CA VAL A 204 -24.57 16.98 1.27
C VAL A 204 -24.40 15.80 2.22
N TYR A 205 -23.33 15.04 2.05
CA TYR A 205 -22.96 13.96 2.96
C TYR A 205 -21.71 14.33 3.74
N ILE A 206 -21.71 14.05 5.04
CA ILE A 206 -20.54 14.20 5.92
C ILE A 206 -20.13 12.84 6.49
N SER A 207 -18.90 12.75 7.00
CA SER A 207 -18.40 11.48 7.53
C SER A 207 -19.13 11.11 8.82
N GLY A 208 -19.36 9.81 9.04
CA GLY A 208 -19.97 9.33 10.28
C GLY A 208 -19.20 9.74 11.54
N ASP A 209 -17.87 9.89 11.45
CA ASP A 209 -17.05 10.33 12.58
C ASP A 209 -17.15 11.82 12.86
N ASP A 210 -17.32 12.64 11.82
CA ASP A 210 -17.58 14.07 11.99
C ASP A 210 -19.00 14.25 12.55
N PHE A 211 -19.98 13.53 12.01
CA PHE A 211 -21.37 13.53 12.51
C PHE A 211 -21.45 13.23 14.01
N ALA A 212 -20.75 12.19 14.48
CA ALA A 212 -20.74 11.79 15.89
C ALA A 212 -20.17 12.86 16.85
N LYS A 213 -19.47 13.87 16.32
CA LYS A 213 -18.86 14.96 17.10
C LYS A 213 -19.68 16.25 17.06
N LEU A 214 -20.70 16.32 16.18
CA LEU A 214 -21.51 17.52 16.02
C LEU A 214 -22.40 17.79 17.23
N LYS A 215 -22.64 19.07 17.48
CA LYS A 215 -23.59 19.55 18.50
C LYS A 215 -24.51 20.58 17.88
N GLN A 216 -25.75 20.64 18.37
CA GLN A 216 -26.68 21.71 18.02
C GLN A 216 -26.08 23.08 18.38
N GLY A 217 -26.28 24.07 17.51
CA GLY A 217 -25.70 25.41 17.59
C GLY A 217 -24.22 25.51 17.21
N GLN A 218 -23.56 24.39 16.90
CA GLN A 218 -22.15 24.41 16.50
C GLN A 218 -21.99 24.99 15.09
N ARG A 219 -20.96 25.81 14.88
CA ARG A 219 -20.55 26.27 13.55
C ARG A 219 -19.42 25.41 12.99
N ILE A 220 -19.53 25.04 11.73
CA ILE A 220 -18.52 24.28 11.00
C ILE A 220 -18.35 24.84 9.59
N ARG A 221 -17.19 24.58 8.96
CA ARG A 221 -16.92 24.92 7.57
C ARG A 221 -16.97 23.67 6.70
N LEU A 222 -17.86 23.67 5.72
CA LEU A 222 -17.82 22.73 4.62
C LEU A 222 -16.76 23.19 3.64
N LYS A 223 -15.66 22.43 3.55
CA LYS A 223 -14.46 22.87 2.83
C LYS A 223 -14.78 23.26 1.38
N PHE A 224 -14.31 24.45 0.98
CA PHE A 224 -14.56 25.10 -0.33
C PHE A 224 -16.02 25.39 -0.69
N LEU A 225 -16.98 25.17 0.23
CA LEU A 225 -18.41 25.36 -0.02
C LEU A 225 -18.97 26.57 0.75
N CYS A 226 -19.18 26.43 2.06
CA CYS A 226 -19.76 27.46 2.91
C CYS A 226 -19.55 27.16 4.41
N ASP A 227 -19.84 28.14 5.26
CA ASP A 227 -19.99 27.96 6.70
C ASP A 227 -21.45 27.64 7.03
N VAL A 228 -21.66 26.74 8.00
CA VAL A 228 -23.00 26.34 8.43
C VAL A 228 -23.10 26.28 9.95
N GLU A 229 -24.29 26.59 10.47
CA GLU A 229 -24.65 26.40 11.87
C GLU A 229 -25.61 25.21 12.00
N ILE A 230 -25.28 24.25 12.87
CA ILE A 230 -26.10 23.06 13.05
C ILE A 230 -27.39 23.43 13.80
N GLU A 231 -28.52 23.35 13.11
CA GLU A 231 -29.84 23.64 13.70
C GLU A 231 -30.38 22.43 14.46
N GLN A 232 -30.21 21.23 13.89
CA GLN A 232 -30.73 19.97 14.41
C GLN A 232 -29.81 18.81 14.01
N ILE A 233 -29.65 17.80 14.88
CA ILE A 233 -28.77 16.64 14.63
C ILE A 233 -29.53 15.47 13.99
N GLU A 234 -30.80 15.26 14.35
CA GLU A 234 -31.64 14.17 13.80
C GLU A 234 -33.06 14.67 13.49
N PRO A 235 -33.43 14.82 12.19
CA PRO A 235 -32.55 14.78 11.03
C PRO A 235 -31.49 15.89 11.08
N LEU A 236 -30.33 15.65 10.46
CA LEU A 236 -29.24 16.62 10.44
C LEU A 236 -29.58 17.76 9.47
N VAL A 237 -29.79 18.94 10.04
CA VAL A 237 -30.15 20.16 9.32
C VAL A 237 -29.23 21.28 9.77
N ALA A 238 -28.71 22.04 8.81
CA ALA A 238 -27.83 23.17 9.06
C ALA A 238 -28.26 24.40 8.26
N ASN A 239 -28.15 25.56 8.90
CA ASN A 239 -28.39 26.87 8.28
C ASN A 239 -27.09 27.36 7.64
N VAL A 240 -27.15 27.80 6.40
CA VAL A 240 -25.99 28.40 5.72
C VAL A 240 -25.75 29.80 6.29
N ILE A 241 -24.50 30.09 6.64
CA ILE A 241 -24.09 31.39 7.18
C ILE A 241 -23.36 32.16 6.07
N GLU A 242 -23.88 33.34 5.71
CA GLU A 242 -23.24 34.20 4.70
C GLU A 242 -21.98 34.88 5.24
N THR A 243 -22.00 35.25 6.51
CA THR A 243 -20.84 35.84 7.19
C THR A 243 -19.87 34.74 7.59
N PRO A 244 -18.60 34.76 7.10
CA PRO A 244 -17.60 33.81 7.54
C PRO A 244 -17.49 33.83 9.05
N ALA A 245 -17.48 32.67 9.70
CA ALA A 245 -17.32 32.65 11.14
C ALA A 245 -15.96 33.22 11.54
N GLU A 246 -15.95 34.11 12.54
CA GLU A 246 -14.73 34.61 13.16
C GLU A 246 -14.20 33.57 14.17
N GLY A 247 -12.90 33.25 14.10
CA GLY A 247 -12.22 32.32 15.01
C GLY A 247 -11.91 30.93 14.41
N GLU A 248 -11.41 30.02 15.25
CA GLU A 248 -11.11 28.64 14.86
C GLU A 248 -12.41 27.81 14.76
N ILE A 249 -12.86 27.56 13.54
CA ILE A 249 -13.96 26.64 13.26
C ILE A 249 -13.48 25.32 12.66
N SER A 250 -14.20 24.24 12.96
CA SER A 250 -13.89 22.91 12.41
C SER A 250 -14.17 22.86 10.92
N ILE A 251 -13.14 22.54 10.12
CA ILE A 251 -13.24 22.36 8.67
C ILE A 251 -13.40 20.87 8.36
N ILE A 252 -14.47 20.51 7.66
CA ILE A 252 -14.74 19.12 7.27
C ILE A 252 -14.88 18.96 5.76
N GLN A 253 -14.48 17.79 5.24
CA GLN A 253 -14.81 17.38 3.87
C GLN A 253 -16.25 16.87 3.81
N TRP A 254 -16.82 16.94 2.62
CA TRP A 254 -18.20 16.55 2.34
C TRP A 254 -18.28 15.93 0.94
N ALA A 255 -19.35 15.18 0.67
CA ALA A 255 -19.61 14.63 -0.65
C ALA A 255 -20.96 15.16 -1.19
N PRO A 256 -21.08 15.39 -2.50
CA PRO A 256 -22.29 15.94 -3.10
C PRO A 256 -23.43 14.92 -3.09
N SER A 257 -24.67 15.42 -3.18
CA SER A 257 -25.88 14.60 -3.37
C SER A 257 -25.81 13.71 -4.62
N GLU A 258 -25.19 14.19 -5.69
CA GLU A 258 -24.92 13.43 -6.93
C GLU A 258 -23.59 12.67 -6.89
N GLY A 259 -23.06 12.39 -5.70
CA GLY A 259 -21.80 11.68 -5.53
C GLY A 259 -21.84 10.24 -6.04
N ILE A 260 -20.66 9.67 -6.26
CA ILE A 260 -20.50 8.28 -6.71
C ILE A 260 -20.12 7.37 -5.56
N LYS A 261 -20.51 6.09 -5.65
CA LYS A 261 -20.09 5.10 -4.65
C LYS A 261 -18.58 4.87 -4.77
N VAL A 262 -17.88 4.95 -3.65
CA VAL A 262 -16.45 4.68 -3.56
C VAL A 262 -16.21 3.60 -2.52
N VAL A 263 -15.45 2.58 -2.91
CA VAL A 263 -15.02 1.46 -2.06
C VAL A 263 -13.51 1.53 -1.94
N VAL A 264 -12.99 1.69 -0.73
CA VAL A 264 -11.55 1.73 -0.46
C VAL A 264 -11.11 0.46 0.23
N LYS A 265 -10.38 -0.39 -0.49
CA LYS A 265 -9.75 -1.60 0.06
C LYS A 265 -8.44 -1.23 0.78
N LYS A 266 -8.27 -1.69 2.02
CA LYS A 266 -7.10 -1.35 2.85
C LYS A 266 -6.61 -2.56 3.66
N PRO A 267 -5.39 -2.51 4.21
CA PRO A 267 -5.01 -3.46 5.25
C PRO A 267 -6.03 -3.44 6.39
N GLY A 268 -6.62 -4.59 6.72
CA GLY A 268 -7.59 -4.72 7.81
C GLY A 268 -9.05 -4.45 7.44
N GLY A 269 -9.39 -4.28 6.16
CA GLY A 269 -10.80 -4.27 5.73
C GLY A 269 -11.09 -3.37 4.54
N THR A 270 -12.34 -2.95 4.45
CA THR A 270 -12.86 -2.12 3.37
C THR A 270 -13.67 -0.97 3.97
N ASP A 271 -13.42 0.25 3.51
CA ASP A 271 -14.28 1.40 3.81
C ASP A 271 -15.18 1.69 2.61
N GLU A 272 -16.46 1.94 2.85
CA GLU A 272 -17.42 2.32 1.82
C GLU A 272 -17.97 3.73 2.09
N GLY A 273 -18.31 4.43 1.02
CA GLY A 273 -18.83 5.77 1.14
C GLY A 273 -19.17 6.42 -0.21
N ILE A 274 -19.32 7.74 -0.15
CA ILE A 274 -19.65 8.57 -1.30
C ILE A 274 -18.47 9.49 -1.57
N GLY A 275 -18.10 9.64 -2.83
CA GLY A 275 -17.06 10.57 -3.27
C GLY A 275 -17.51 11.47 -4.41
N GLU A 276 -16.67 12.45 -4.74
CA GLU A 276 -16.90 13.32 -5.87
C GLU A 276 -16.93 12.54 -7.21
N PRO A 277 -17.85 12.87 -8.15
CA PRO A 277 -17.92 12.19 -9.44
C PRO A 277 -16.62 12.22 -10.26
N LEU A 278 -15.81 13.27 -10.10
CA LEU A 278 -14.53 13.43 -10.80
C LEU A 278 -13.46 12.41 -10.38
N ILE A 279 -13.62 11.72 -9.24
CA ILE A 279 -12.71 10.62 -8.86
C ILE A 279 -12.66 9.55 -9.96
N ALA A 280 -13.77 9.35 -10.69
CA ALA A 280 -13.84 8.39 -11.78
C ALA A 280 -12.91 8.69 -12.98
N SER A 281 -12.35 9.90 -13.10
CA SER A 281 -11.37 10.21 -14.15
C SER A 281 -9.93 9.87 -13.78
N GLU A 282 -9.68 9.40 -12.56
CA GLU A 282 -8.33 9.18 -12.02
C GLU A 282 -7.90 7.71 -12.08
N LEU A 283 -8.50 6.90 -12.97
CA LEU A 283 -8.19 5.49 -13.10
C LEU A 283 -6.69 5.25 -13.29
N GLY A 284 -6.10 4.44 -12.40
CA GLY A 284 -4.68 4.12 -12.38
C GLY A 284 -3.81 5.11 -11.60
N ASN A 285 -4.31 6.31 -11.31
CA ASN A 285 -3.56 7.35 -10.62
C ASN A 285 -3.65 7.21 -9.10
N VAL A 286 -2.64 7.77 -8.42
CA VAL A 286 -2.66 7.99 -6.97
C VAL A 286 -3.21 9.38 -6.70
N VAL A 287 -4.24 9.44 -5.88
CA VAL A 287 -4.91 10.68 -5.45
C VAL A 287 -4.89 10.76 -3.93
N GLN A 288 -5.17 11.94 -3.38
CA GLN A 288 -5.42 12.08 -1.96
C GLN A 288 -6.91 12.31 -1.72
N PHE A 289 -7.51 11.46 -0.91
CA PHE A 289 -8.79 11.75 -0.28
C PHE A 289 -8.54 12.61 0.95
N GLU A 290 -9.03 13.84 0.92
CA GLU A 290 -8.76 14.82 1.96
C GLU A 290 -9.28 14.37 3.33
N ARG A 291 -8.46 14.58 4.37
CA ARG A 291 -8.70 14.10 5.75
C ARG A 291 -8.89 12.56 5.86
N TYR A 292 -8.57 11.80 4.81
CA TYR A 292 -8.62 10.33 4.79
C TYR A 292 -7.25 9.70 4.54
N GLY A 293 -6.59 10.05 3.43
CA GLY A 293 -5.27 9.52 3.07
C GLY A 293 -5.06 9.41 1.56
N PHE A 294 -3.93 8.86 1.14
CA PHE A 294 -3.68 8.59 -0.28
C PHE A 294 -4.25 7.25 -0.68
N VAL A 295 -4.79 7.20 -1.90
CA VAL A 295 -5.34 5.99 -2.49
C VAL A 295 -4.95 5.90 -3.96
N ARG A 296 -4.86 4.68 -4.50
CA ARG A 296 -4.81 4.45 -5.95
C ARG A 296 -6.19 4.05 -6.47
N ILE A 297 -6.67 4.71 -7.51
CA ILE A 297 -7.92 4.31 -8.17
C ILE A 297 -7.65 3.08 -9.04
N ASP A 298 -8.24 1.94 -8.67
CA ASP A 298 -7.94 0.64 -9.28
C ASP A 298 -8.94 0.27 -10.38
N SER A 299 -10.22 0.58 -10.18
CA SER A 299 -11.25 0.33 -11.18
C SER A 299 -12.40 1.33 -11.10
N VAL A 300 -13.03 1.57 -12.25
CA VAL A 300 -14.25 2.37 -12.38
C VAL A 300 -15.27 1.53 -13.13
N VAL A 301 -16.36 1.15 -12.46
CA VAL A 301 -17.42 0.30 -13.02
C VAL A 301 -18.68 1.13 -13.22
N LYS A 302 -19.32 1.00 -14.39
CA LYS A 302 -20.66 1.56 -14.62
C LYS A 302 -21.70 0.56 -14.12
N LYS A 303 -22.58 1.00 -13.22
CA LYS A 303 -23.76 0.28 -12.72
C LYS A 303 -25.02 1.02 -13.13
N GLU A 304 -26.17 0.38 -12.99
CA GLU A 304 -27.47 0.99 -13.25
C GLU A 304 -27.72 2.24 -12.37
N THR A 305 -27.19 2.23 -11.15
CA THR A 305 -27.31 3.33 -10.18
C THR A 305 -26.24 4.42 -10.31
N GLY A 306 -25.35 4.34 -11.31
CA GLY A 306 -24.26 5.30 -11.53
C GLY A 306 -22.89 4.64 -11.62
N LYS A 307 -21.83 5.40 -11.35
CA LYS A 307 -20.45 4.86 -11.34
C LYS A 307 -20.10 4.37 -9.94
N GLU A 308 -19.39 3.26 -9.87
CA GLU A 308 -18.72 2.78 -8.66
C GLU A 308 -17.21 2.78 -8.88
N VAL A 309 -16.48 3.35 -7.93
CA VAL A 309 -15.02 3.38 -7.92
C VAL A 309 -14.50 2.43 -6.85
N VAL A 310 -13.54 1.59 -7.21
CA VAL A 310 -12.73 0.84 -6.24
C VAL A 310 -11.35 1.46 -6.19
N ALA A 311 -10.93 1.83 -5.00
CA ALA A 311 -9.61 2.37 -4.71
C ALA A 311 -8.88 1.50 -3.69
N TYR A 312 -7.55 1.56 -3.69
CA TYR A 312 -6.70 0.85 -2.74
C TYR A 312 -5.96 1.86 -1.87
N PHE A 313 -6.06 1.70 -0.55
CA PHE A 313 -5.42 2.60 0.40
C PHE A 313 -3.90 2.47 0.40
N THR A 314 -3.24 3.61 0.27
CA THR A 314 -1.78 3.73 0.29
C THR A 314 -1.29 3.95 1.73
N HIS A 315 -1.55 5.14 2.28
CA HIS A 315 -1.05 5.65 3.57
C HIS A 315 -1.70 6.99 3.98
#